data_AF-A0A944F201-F1
#
_entry.id   AF-A0A944F201-F1
#
_cell.length_a   1.000
_cell.length_b   1.000
_cell.length_c   1.000
_cell.angle_alpha   90.00
_cell.angle_beta   90.00
_cell.angle_gamma   90.00
#
_symmetry.space_group_name_H-M   'P 1'
#
loop_
_entity.id
_entity.type
_entity.pdbx_description
1 polymer ?
#
loop_
_entity_poly.entity_id
_entity_poly.type
_entity_poly.pdbx_seq_one_letter_code
_entity_poly.pdbx_strand_id
1 'polypeptide(L)'
;MPVTLILVGVGIPTSGLLREGRRDSKTGLWLFQPVKDRGRSPNEHAASQHERRFELIDLDPFRYTTSAQISAWTAHLRGLERELRLLHDTEGMLTDGDMPEYLFKRTKGVVGVLEKLVQRGCRNAIEDGSERLTKDLLNQFTVTPDDMPDLDAESGEQPEIPVHKPESKKRRKDRNTVFDDDGPASESAG
;
A
#
# COMPACT_ATOMS: atom_id res chain seq x y z
N MET A 1 8.59 13.09 -32.83
CA MET A 1 8.95 11.96 -31.96
C MET A 1 7.66 11.42 -31.34
N PRO A 2 7.39 10.11 -31.39
CA PRO A 2 6.24 9.54 -30.68
C PRO A 2 6.49 9.63 -29.17
N VAL A 3 5.50 10.10 -28.42
CA VAL A 3 5.50 10.16 -26.95
C VAL A 3 4.49 9.12 -26.47
N THR A 4 4.92 8.25 -25.54
CA THR A 4 4.02 7.32 -24.85
C THR A 4 3.74 7.88 -23.46
N LEU A 5 2.47 8.14 -23.16
CA LEU A 5 2.03 8.60 -21.84
C LEU A 5 1.47 7.40 -21.08
N ILE A 6 1.99 7.15 -19.88
CA ILE A 6 1.44 6.16 -18.95
C ILE A 6 0.60 6.93 -17.93
N LEU A 7 -0.70 6.66 -17.93
CA LEU A 7 -1.65 7.22 -16.97
C LEU A 7 -2.02 6.10 -16.01
N VAL A 8 -1.94 6.36 -14.71
CA VAL A 8 -2.31 5.42 -13.65
C VAL A 8 -3.44 6.04 -12.86
N GLY A 9 -4.50 5.26 -12.63
CA GLY A 9 -5.61 5.67 -11.78
C GLY A 9 -6.42 4.45 -11.36
N VAL A 10 -7.23 4.62 -10.31
CA VAL A 10 -8.10 3.58 -9.78
C VAL A 10 -9.51 3.80 -10.32
N GLY A 11 -10.29 2.75 -10.54
CA GLY A 11 -11.69 2.89 -10.97
C GLY A 11 -11.87 3.59 -12.33
N ILE A 12 -10.86 3.60 -13.22
CA ILE A 12 -10.97 4.24 -14.54
C ILE A 12 -12.20 3.80 -15.35
N PRO A 13 -12.63 2.52 -15.32
CA PRO A 13 -13.88 2.10 -15.98
C PRO A 13 -15.14 2.74 -15.40
N THR A 14 -15.14 3.12 -14.11
CA THR A 14 -16.29 3.69 -13.38
C THR A 14 -16.24 5.21 -13.27
N SER A 15 -15.08 5.84 -13.49
CA SER A 15 -14.90 7.30 -13.38
C SER A 15 -15.56 8.11 -14.51
N GLY A 16 -16.06 7.44 -15.55
CA GLY A 16 -16.63 8.09 -16.73
C GLY A 16 -15.59 8.74 -17.66
N LEU A 17 -14.29 8.66 -17.33
CA LEU A 17 -13.20 9.17 -18.16
C LEU A 17 -13.00 8.34 -19.43
N LEU A 18 -13.18 7.02 -19.30
CA LEU A 18 -13.36 6.09 -20.42
C LEU A 18 -14.77 5.51 -20.30
N ARG A 19 -15.51 5.41 -21.41
CA ARG A 19 -16.88 4.84 -21.41
C ARG A 19 -16.82 3.41 -20.86
N GLU A 20 -17.93 2.92 -20.31
CA GLU A 20 -18.06 1.57 -19.73
C GLU A 20 -17.43 0.51 -20.64
N GLY A 21 -16.18 0.19 -20.36
CA GLY A 21 -15.44 -0.84 -21.05
C GLY A 21 -15.91 -2.19 -20.54
N ARG A 22 -15.96 -3.19 -21.41
CA ARG A 22 -16.14 -4.58 -21.00
C ARG A 22 -14.82 -5.31 -21.18
N ARG A 23 -14.36 -6.01 -20.14
CA ARG A 23 -13.19 -6.88 -20.24
C ARG A 23 -13.53 -8.09 -21.11
N ASP A 24 -12.75 -8.32 -22.17
CA ASP A 24 -12.85 -9.54 -22.95
C ASP A 24 -12.14 -10.68 -22.22
N SER A 25 -12.90 -11.71 -21.85
CA SER A 25 -12.38 -12.90 -21.19
C SER A 25 -11.31 -13.67 -21.97
N LYS A 26 -11.27 -13.54 -23.32
CA LYS A 26 -10.32 -14.29 -24.16
C LYS A 26 -9.00 -13.57 -24.37
N THR A 27 -9.06 -12.28 -24.67
CA THR A 27 -7.87 -11.46 -24.94
C THR A 27 -7.35 -10.75 -23.69
N GLY A 28 -8.17 -10.62 -22.65
CA GLY A 28 -7.85 -9.85 -21.44
C GLY A 28 -7.94 -8.33 -21.62
N LEU A 29 -8.20 -7.85 -22.83
CA LEU A 29 -8.25 -6.44 -23.18
C LEU A 29 -9.61 -5.80 -22.84
N TRP A 30 -9.59 -4.49 -22.60
CA TRP A 30 -10.81 -3.70 -22.45
C TRP A 30 -11.40 -3.35 -23.81
N LEU A 31 -12.66 -3.74 -24.02
CA LEU A 31 -13.45 -3.38 -25.21
C LEU A 31 -14.39 -2.23 -24.88
N PHE A 32 -14.23 -1.11 -25.58
CA PHE A 32 -15.13 0.04 -25.49
C PHE A 32 -16.23 -0.04 -26.54
N GLN A 33 -17.49 0.16 -26.13
CA GLN A 33 -18.60 0.09 -27.08
C GLN A 33 -18.57 1.27 -28.06
N PRO A 34 -18.95 1.06 -29.34
CA PRO A 34 -19.08 2.13 -30.30
C PRO A 34 -19.99 3.26 -29.80
N VAL A 35 -19.68 4.49 -30.21
CA VAL A 35 -20.48 5.68 -29.94
C VAL A 35 -21.85 5.54 -30.60
N LYS A 36 -22.90 5.27 -29.80
CA LYS A 36 -24.30 5.21 -30.27
C LYS A 36 -24.89 6.59 -30.62
N ASP A 37 -24.35 7.67 -30.05
CA ASP A 37 -24.86 9.03 -30.27
C ASP A 37 -23.70 10.04 -30.33
N ARG A 38 -23.77 11.03 -31.24
CA ARG A 38 -22.65 11.94 -31.63
C ARG A 38 -22.04 12.74 -30.47
N GLY A 39 -22.70 12.81 -29.32
CA GLY A 39 -22.36 13.75 -28.25
C GLY A 39 -22.48 15.21 -28.72
N ARG A 40 -21.99 16.17 -27.93
CA ARG A 40 -21.96 17.61 -28.29
C ARG A 40 -20.70 18.03 -29.04
N SER A 41 -19.86 17.08 -29.45
CA SER A 41 -18.61 17.38 -30.17
C SER A 41 -18.92 17.82 -31.60
N PRO A 42 -18.31 18.92 -32.10
CA PRO A 42 -18.40 19.30 -33.52
C PRO A 42 -17.79 18.25 -34.47
N ASN A 43 -16.96 17.35 -33.93
CA ASN A 43 -16.35 16.25 -34.66
C ASN A 43 -16.97 14.92 -34.20
N GLU A 44 -17.72 14.28 -35.10
CA GLU A 44 -18.47 13.04 -34.87
C GLU A 44 -17.58 11.85 -34.46
N HIS A 45 -16.29 11.93 -34.75
CA HIS A 45 -15.33 10.86 -34.45
C HIS A 45 -14.42 11.18 -33.27
N ALA A 46 -14.56 12.35 -32.62
CA ALA A 46 -13.62 12.81 -31.60
C ALA A 46 -13.49 11.85 -30.41
N ALA A 47 -14.60 11.31 -29.91
CA ALA A 47 -14.59 10.32 -28.82
C ALA A 47 -13.86 9.04 -29.24
N SER A 48 -14.24 8.46 -30.39
CA SER A 48 -13.61 7.24 -30.92
C SER A 48 -12.13 7.40 -31.25
N GLN A 49 -11.70 8.61 -31.63
CA GLN A 49 -10.29 8.93 -31.88
C GLN A 49 -9.48 9.02 -30.59
N HIS A 50 -10.04 9.57 -29.51
CA HIS A 50 -9.35 9.60 -28.22
C HIS A 50 -9.28 8.20 -27.61
N GLU A 51 -10.38 7.45 -27.60
CA GLU A 51 -10.43 6.09 -27.04
C GLU A 51 -9.40 5.15 -27.69
N ARG A 52 -9.26 5.18 -29.02
CA ARG A 52 -8.28 4.35 -29.76
C ARG A 52 -6.81 4.69 -29.47
N ARG A 53 -6.53 5.80 -28.78
CA ARG A 53 -5.17 6.21 -28.39
C ARG A 53 -4.78 5.70 -27.01
N PHE A 54 -5.69 5.06 -26.29
CA PHE A 54 -5.45 4.51 -24.96
C PHE A 54 -5.64 2.99 -24.96
N GLU A 55 -4.69 2.30 -24.35
CA GLU A 55 -4.86 0.90 -23.95
C GLU A 55 -5.00 0.89 -22.44
N LEU A 56 -6.12 0.36 -21.94
CA LEU A 56 -6.33 0.22 -20.51
C LEU A 56 -5.71 -1.10 -20.06
N ILE A 57 -4.74 -1.03 -19.14
CA ILE A 57 -4.14 -2.19 -18.51
C ILE A 57 -4.61 -2.23 -17.07
N ASP A 58 -5.21 -3.36 -16.69
CA ASP A 58 -5.69 -3.58 -15.33
C ASP A 58 -4.55 -4.13 -14.46
N LEU A 59 -4.30 -3.48 -13.33
CA LEU A 59 -3.30 -3.92 -12.35
C LEU A 59 -4.03 -4.52 -11.16
N ASP A 60 -4.16 -5.85 -11.20
CA ASP A 60 -4.78 -6.61 -10.12
C ASP A 60 -3.94 -6.56 -8.83
N PRO A 61 -4.56 -6.64 -7.64
CA PRO A 61 -3.84 -6.89 -6.39
C PRO A 61 -2.97 -8.14 -6.48
N PHE A 62 -1.89 -8.16 -5.71
CA PHE A 62 -1.12 -9.39 -5.57
C PHE A 62 -2.00 -10.52 -5.04
N ARG A 63 -1.70 -11.74 -5.46
CA ARG A 63 -2.37 -12.95 -4.98
C ARG A 63 -1.39 -13.77 -4.14
N TYR A 64 -1.89 -14.76 -3.41
CA TYR A 64 -1.07 -15.57 -2.50
C TYR A 64 -1.46 -17.06 -2.54
N THR A 65 -1.94 -17.55 -3.68
CA THR A 65 -2.46 -18.93 -3.80
C THR A 65 -1.49 -19.90 -4.47
N THR A 66 -0.66 -19.41 -5.40
CA THR A 66 0.32 -20.22 -6.12
C THR A 66 1.74 -19.79 -5.76
N SER A 67 2.72 -20.68 -5.96
CA SER A 67 4.13 -20.36 -5.72
C SER A 67 4.58 -19.13 -6.50
N ALA A 68 4.20 -19.01 -7.78
CA ALA A 68 4.53 -17.85 -8.60
C ALA A 68 3.96 -16.53 -8.04
N GLN A 69 2.74 -16.55 -7.54
CA GLN A 69 2.10 -15.39 -6.92
C GLN A 69 2.78 -15.01 -5.60
N ILE A 70 3.09 -16.00 -4.76
CA ILE A 70 3.83 -15.79 -3.51
C ILE A 70 5.21 -15.20 -3.81
N SER A 71 5.94 -15.74 -4.80
CA SER A 71 7.24 -15.21 -5.21
C SER A 71 7.15 -13.78 -5.72
N ALA A 72 6.12 -13.43 -6.51
CA ALA A 72 5.91 -12.08 -6.99
C ALA A 72 5.63 -11.09 -5.83
N TRP A 73 4.80 -11.50 -4.87
CA TRP A 73 4.54 -10.72 -3.66
C TRP A 73 5.81 -10.53 -2.82
N THR A 74 6.54 -11.60 -2.53
CA THR A 74 7.81 -11.51 -1.78
C THR A 74 8.86 -10.67 -2.51
N ALA A 75 8.89 -10.71 -3.85
CA ALA A 75 9.78 -9.86 -4.63
C ALA A 75 9.42 -8.38 -4.51
N HIS A 76 8.13 -8.04 -4.50
CA HIS A 76 7.66 -6.68 -4.24
C HIS A 76 8.03 -6.21 -2.83
N LEU A 77 7.80 -7.04 -1.80
CA LEU A 77 8.20 -6.74 -0.43
C LEU A 77 9.70 -6.52 -0.29
N ARG A 78 10.53 -7.31 -0.98
CA ARG A 78 11.99 -7.12 -1.02
C ARG A 78 12.38 -5.78 -1.63
N GLY A 79 11.68 -5.35 -2.68
CA GLY A 79 11.86 -4.03 -3.27
C GLY A 79 11.53 -2.92 -2.29
N LEU A 80 10.38 -3.04 -1.61
CA LEU A 80 9.96 -2.08 -0.59
C LEU A 80 10.92 -2.02 0.60
N GLU A 81 11.42 -3.16 1.07
CA GLU A 81 12.37 -3.27 2.18
C GLU A 81 13.65 -2.47 1.92
N ARG A 82 14.16 -2.45 0.68
CA ARG A 82 15.37 -1.71 0.30
C ARG A 82 15.21 -0.20 0.34
N GLU A 83 13.97 0.29 0.28
CA GLU A 83 13.67 1.72 0.34
C GLU A 83 13.36 2.19 1.76
N LEU A 84 13.26 1.27 2.73
CA LEU A 84 13.09 1.64 4.13
C LEU A 84 14.33 2.36 4.64
N ARG A 85 14.09 3.34 5.53
CA ARG A 85 15.15 4.18 6.13
C ARG A 85 15.03 4.16 7.66
N LEU A 86 14.88 2.96 8.21
CA LEU A 86 14.86 2.76 9.65
C LEU A 86 16.26 2.38 10.13
N LEU A 87 16.70 2.90 11.28
CA LEU A 87 18.07 2.69 11.78
C LEU A 87 18.38 1.21 12.10
N HIS A 88 17.37 0.42 12.46
CA HIS A 88 17.50 -1.01 12.79
C HIS A 88 16.76 -1.89 11.78
N ASP A 89 16.70 -1.44 10.53
CA ASP A 89 16.35 -2.31 9.42
C ASP A 89 17.34 -3.47 9.31
N THR A 90 16.83 -4.63 8.94
CA THR A 90 17.66 -5.81 8.67
C THR A 90 17.18 -6.44 7.39
N GLU A 91 18.10 -7.04 6.65
CA GLU A 91 17.74 -7.94 5.56
C GLU A 91 16.73 -8.98 6.07
N GLY A 92 15.65 -9.18 5.32
CA GLY A 92 14.59 -10.11 5.68
C GLY A 92 13.46 -9.51 6.52
N MET A 93 13.52 -8.25 6.93
CA MET A 93 12.53 -7.65 7.83
C MET A 93 11.08 -7.75 7.32
N LEU A 94 10.86 -7.61 6.00
CA LEU A 94 9.55 -7.79 5.36
C LEU A 94 9.42 -9.16 4.68
N THR A 95 10.54 -9.86 4.44
CA THR A 95 10.58 -11.02 3.55
C THR A 95 10.81 -12.38 4.24
N ASP A 96 11.27 -12.40 5.49
CA ASP A 96 11.56 -13.62 6.23
C ASP A 96 10.37 -14.16 7.03
N GLY A 97 10.47 -15.46 7.34
CA GLY A 97 9.51 -16.15 8.20
C GLY A 97 8.09 -16.08 7.64
N ASP A 98 7.14 -15.74 8.51
CA ASP A 98 5.72 -15.58 8.19
C ASP A 98 5.32 -14.11 7.92
N MET A 99 6.29 -13.18 7.85
CA MET A 99 6.01 -11.77 7.60
C MET A 99 5.34 -11.53 6.24
N PRO A 100 5.74 -12.17 5.11
CA PRO A 100 5.05 -12.00 3.84
C PRO A 100 3.58 -12.41 3.89
N GLU A 101 3.26 -13.51 4.56
CA GLU A 101 1.88 -13.99 4.72
C GLU A 101 1.09 -13.06 5.63
N TYR A 102 1.71 -12.58 6.72
CA TYR A 102 1.11 -11.59 7.62
C TYR A 102 0.72 -10.31 6.88
N LEU A 103 1.65 -9.73 6.11
CA LEU A 103 1.41 -8.51 5.34
C LEU A 103 0.36 -8.74 4.26
N PHE A 104 0.37 -9.91 3.61
CA PHE A 104 -0.68 -10.27 2.65
C PHE A 104 -2.06 -10.34 3.34
N LYS A 105 -2.18 -10.96 4.51
CA LYS A 105 -3.45 -11.02 5.26
C LYS A 105 -3.94 -9.63 5.67
N ARG A 106 -3.04 -8.72 6.03
CA ARG A 106 -3.35 -7.34 6.43
C ARG A 106 -3.78 -6.44 5.26
N THR A 107 -3.43 -6.78 4.02
CA THR A 107 -3.56 -5.89 2.85
C THR A 107 -4.33 -6.50 1.68
N LYS A 108 -4.55 -7.82 1.69
CA LYS A 108 -5.04 -8.62 0.54
C LYS A 108 -4.24 -8.41 -0.75
N GLY A 109 -2.96 -8.04 -0.62
CA GLY A 109 -2.09 -7.78 -1.76
C GLY A 109 -2.32 -6.44 -2.45
N VAL A 110 -3.14 -5.54 -1.86
CA VAL A 110 -3.33 -4.18 -2.37
C VAL A 110 -2.13 -3.32 -1.98
N VAL A 111 -1.40 -2.82 -2.97
CA VAL A 111 -0.16 -2.05 -2.79
C VAL A 111 -0.39 -0.77 -1.97
N GLY A 112 -1.44 0.00 -2.29
CA GLY A 112 -1.74 1.22 -1.52
C GLY A 112 -2.02 0.96 -0.03
N VAL A 113 -2.68 -0.15 0.30
CA VAL A 113 -2.92 -0.56 1.70
C VAL A 113 -1.61 -0.98 2.38
N LEU A 114 -0.75 -1.71 1.67
CA LEU A 114 0.59 -2.07 2.15
C LEU A 114 1.43 -0.82 2.44
N GLU A 115 1.49 0.13 1.50
CA GLU A 115 2.25 1.36 1.65
C GLU A 115 1.79 2.16 2.86
N LYS A 116 0.49 2.32 3.07
CA LYS A 116 -0.04 3.01 4.27
C LYS A 116 0.29 2.26 5.56
N LEU A 117 0.16 0.94 5.57
CA LEU A 117 0.52 0.11 6.73
C LEU A 117 2.00 0.29 7.10
N VAL A 118 2.88 0.23 6.10
CA VAL A 118 4.33 0.35 6.27
C VAL A 118 4.72 1.76 6.67
N GLN A 119 4.18 2.81 6.02
CA GLN A 119 4.44 4.21 6.37
C GLN A 119 4.08 4.52 7.82
N ARG A 120 2.89 4.09 8.26
CA ARG A 120 2.45 4.25 9.65
C ARG A 120 3.30 3.42 10.61
N GLY A 121 3.70 2.21 10.21
CA GLY A 121 4.64 1.38 10.96
C GLY A 121 5.99 2.06 11.16
N CYS A 122 6.57 2.63 10.10
CA CYS A 122 7.85 3.34 10.16
C CYS A 122 7.76 4.56 11.08
N ARG A 123 6.70 5.36 10.95
CA ARG A 123 6.46 6.50 11.85
C ARG A 123 6.45 6.06 13.32
N ASN A 124 5.69 5.01 13.65
CA ASN A 124 5.61 4.51 15.01
C ASN A 124 6.94 3.92 15.50
N ALA A 125 7.70 3.25 14.63
CA ALA A 125 9.02 2.70 14.96
C ALA A 125 10.05 3.79 15.29
N ILE A 126 9.97 4.92 14.58
CA ILE A 126 10.79 6.11 14.85
C ILE A 126 10.36 6.76 16.16
N GLU A 127 9.05 6.95 16.35
CA GLU A 127 8.50 7.59 17.55
C GLU A 127 8.78 6.80 18.84
N ASP A 128 8.81 5.47 18.79
CA ASP A 128 9.13 4.63 19.94
C ASP A 128 10.61 4.20 20.04
N GLY A 129 11.43 4.65 19.09
CA GLY A 129 12.87 4.40 19.02
C GLY A 129 13.26 2.96 18.71
N SER A 130 12.31 2.06 18.41
CA SER A 130 12.62 0.69 18.01
C SER A 130 13.28 0.60 16.64
N GLU A 131 12.98 1.57 15.75
CA GLU A 131 13.56 1.70 14.41
C GLU A 131 13.50 0.37 13.63
N ARG A 132 12.45 -0.43 13.86
CA ARG A 132 12.27 -1.75 13.26
C ARG A 132 10.79 -2.10 13.08
N LEU A 133 10.45 -2.60 11.90
CA LEU A 133 9.11 -3.14 11.65
C LEU A 133 8.99 -4.57 12.17
N THR A 134 8.02 -4.78 13.04
CA THR A 134 7.68 -6.10 13.61
C THR A 134 6.18 -6.33 13.55
N LYS A 135 5.75 -7.59 13.57
CA LYS A 135 4.32 -7.92 13.65
C LYS A 135 3.66 -7.29 14.89
N ASP A 136 4.36 -7.30 16.03
CA ASP A 136 3.87 -6.70 17.27
C ASP A 136 3.69 -5.19 17.17
N LEU A 137 4.56 -4.50 16.41
CA LEU A 137 4.39 -3.08 16.12
C LEU A 137 3.19 -2.85 15.19
N LEU A 138 3.10 -3.59 14.09
CA LEU A 138 2.05 -3.46 13.08
C LEU A 138 0.66 -3.87 13.62
N ASN A 139 0.60 -4.74 14.63
CA ASN A 139 -0.64 -5.10 15.32
C ASN A 139 -1.21 -3.97 16.18
N GLN A 140 -0.46 -2.92 16.49
CA GLN A 140 -0.95 -1.84 17.37
C GLN A 140 -1.93 -0.89 16.68
N PHE A 141 -2.07 -0.99 15.36
CA PHE A 141 -2.91 -0.09 14.58
C PHE A 141 -3.54 -0.81 13.38
N THR A 142 -4.57 -0.19 12.81
CA THR A 142 -5.29 -0.68 11.64
C THR A 142 -5.30 0.44 10.61
N VAL A 143 -5.10 0.07 9.34
CA VAL A 143 -5.29 1.00 8.23
C VAL A 143 -6.80 1.13 8.00
N THR A 144 -7.31 2.36 7.98
CA THR A 144 -8.72 2.65 7.72
C THR A 144 -8.85 3.49 6.45
N PRO A 145 -10.06 3.58 5.86
CA PRO A 145 -10.33 4.50 4.76
C PRO A 145 -9.83 5.93 5.01
N ASP A 146 -9.95 6.42 6.25
CA ASP A 146 -9.49 7.75 6.67
C ASP A 146 -7.97 7.96 6.55
N ASP A 147 -7.16 6.89 6.50
CA ASP A 147 -5.71 6.98 6.27
C ASP A 147 -5.38 7.22 4.77
N MET A 148 -6.39 7.22 3.90
CA MET A 148 -6.32 7.41 2.45
C MET A 148 -7.28 8.52 1.97
N PRO A 149 -7.15 9.76 2.48
CA PRO A 149 -8.10 10.84 2.20
C PRO A 149 -8.11 11.32 0.74
N ASP A 150 -7.07 10.98 -0.02
CA ASP A 150 -6.94 11.35 -1.43
C ASP A 150 -7.76 10.43 -2.36
N LEU A 151 -8.30 9.31 -1.84
CA LEU A 151 -9.09 8.36 -2.63
C LEU A 151 -10.57 8.71 -2.56
N ASP A 152 -11.22 8.79 -3.72
CA ASP A 152 -12.65 9.03 -3.80
C ASP A 152 -13.46 7.73 -3.67
N ALA A 153 -14.19 7.60 -2.56
CA ALA A 153 -15.06 6.47 -2.28
C ALA A 153 -16.23 6.35 -3.26
N GLU A 154 -16.77 7.47 -3.77
CA GLU A 154 -17.89 7.46 -4.73
C GLU A 154 -17.45 6.98 -6.12
N SER A 155 -16.17 7.21 -6.47
CA SER A 155 -15.55 6.75 -7.71
C SER A 155 -15.10 5.26 -7.66
N GLY A 156 -15.22 4.61 -6.50
CA GLY A 156 -14.79 3.24 -6.29
C GLY A 156 -13.27 3.08 -6.13
N GLU A 157 -12.56 4.17 -5.80
CA GLU A 157 -11.10 4.15 -5.64
C GLU A 157 -10.66 3.54 -4.29
N GLN A 158 -11.58 3.48 -3.33
CA GLN A 158 -11.31 2.92 -2.00
C GLN A 158 -11.14 1.40 -2.08
N PRO A 159 -9.97 0.85 -1.74
CA PRO A 159 -9.78 -0.60 -1.75
C PRO A 159 -10.56 -1.26 -0.60
N GLU A 160 -10.88 -2.55 -0.76
CA GLU A 160 -11.35 -3.37 0.35
C GLU A 160 -10.20 -3.56 1.35
N ILE A 161 -10.33 -2.96 2.54
CA ILE A 161 -9.32 -3.07 3.60
C ILE A 161 -9.72 -4.18 4.57
N PRO A 162 -8.88 -5.20 4.79
CA PRO A 162 -9.14 -6.25 5.76
C PRO A 162 -9.32 -5.69 7.17
N VAL A 163 -10.39 -6.14 7.85
CA VAL A 163 -10.62 -5.79 9.25
C VAL A 163 -9.51 -6.38 10.12
N HIS A 164 -8.82 -5.51 10.85
CA HIS A 164 -7.87 -5.89 11.88
C HIS A 164 -8.23 -5.18 13.19
N LYS A 165 -8.20 -5.92 14.31
CA LYS A 165 -8.42 -5.37 15.64
C LYS A 165 -7.07 -5.06 16.27
N PRO A 166 -6.77 -3.78 16.60
CA PRO A 166 -5.46 -3.44 17.15
C PRO A 166 -5.26 -4.06 18.53
N GLU A 167 -4.04 -4.51 18.77
CA GLU A 167 -3.58 -5.06 20.04
C GLU A 167 -2.90 -3.97 20.87
N SER A 168 -3.17 -3.92 22.18
CA SER A 168 -2.52 -2.93 23.04
C SER A 168 -1.07 -3.33 23.33
N LYS A 169 -0.16 -2.34 23.29
CA LYS A 169 1.23 -2.53 23.68
C LYS A 169 1.28 -2.97 25.15
N LYS A 170 1.78 -4.18 25.43
CA LYS A 170 2.00 -4.63 26.80
C LYS A 170 2.99 -3.68 27.47
N ARG A 171 2.54 -2.92 28.47
CA ARG A 171 3.43 -2.06 29.27
C ARG A 171 4.53 -2.93 29.86
N ARG A 172 5.79 -2.64 29.51
CA ARG A 172 6.92 -3.21 30.24
C ARG A 172 6.80 -2.74 31.69
N LYS A 173 6.89 -3.69 32.62
CA LYS A 173 6.86 -3.40 34.04
C LYS A 173 8.07 -2.51 34.35
N ASP A 174 7.84 -1.31 34.84
CA ASP A 174 8.91 -0.39 35.18
C ASP A 174 9.87 -1.07 36.16
N ARG A 175 11.17 -0.94 35.89
CA ARG A 175 12.21 -1.45 36.78
C ARG A 175 12.17 -0.62 38.06
N ASN A 176 12.17 -1.28 39.22
CA ASN A 176 12.14 -0.59 40.51
C ASN A 176 13.44 0.20 40.70
N THR A 177 13.37 1.54 40.69
CA THR A 177 14.53 2.46 40.79
C THR A 177 14.96 2.74 42.23
N VAL A 178 14.37 2.05 43.21
CA VAL A 178 14.62 2.28 44.66
C VAL A 178 16.09 2.10 45.08
N PHE A 179 16.91 1.42 44.27
CA PHE A 179 18.34 1.23 44.54
C PHE A 179 19.27 1.98 43.57
N ASP A 180 18.73 2.82 42.69
CA ASP A 180 19.54 3.71 41.86
C ASP A 180 19.90 4.94 42.75
N ASP A 181 20.91 4.78 43.60
CA ASP A 181 21.54 5.88 44.37
C ASP A 181 22.66 6.48 43.52
N ASP A 182 22.51 7.74 43.11
CA ASP A 182 23.48 8.45 42.26
C ASP A 182 24.80 8.79 43.00
N GLY A 183 24.90 8.48 44.30
CA GLY A 183 26.10 8.71 45.10
C GLY A 183 26.41 10.21 45.29
N PRO A 184 27.15 10.58 46.33
CA PRO A 184 27.48 11.99 46.54
C PRO A 184 28.39 12.50 45.42
N ALA A 185 28.03 13.64 44.83
CA ALA A 185 28.83 14.33 43.83
C ALA A 185 30.24 14.57 44.38
N SER A 186 31.26 14.15 43.63
CA SER A 186 32.65 14.37 43.98
C SER A 186 32.94 15.88 43.98
N GLU A 187 33.05 16.49 45.16
CA GLU A 187 33.69 17.79 45.30
C GLU A 187 35.17 17.61 44.95
N SER A 188 35.55 18.13 43.80
CA SER A 188 36.94 18.25 43.37
C SER A 188 37.66 19.21 44.31
N ALA A 189 38.47 18.65 45.22
CA ALA A 189 39.49 19.39 45.96
C ALA A 189 40.73 19.55 45.08
N GLY A 190 41.13 20.79 44.81
CA GLY A 190 42.36 21.15 44.10
C GLY A 190 42.30 22.49 43.41
#